data_AF-A0A821MIQ3-F1
#
_entry.id   AF-A0A821MIQ3-F1
#
_cell.length_a   1.000
_cell.length_b   1.000
_cell.length_c   1.000
_cell.angle_alpha   90.00
_cell.angle_beta   90.00
_cell.angle_gamma   90.00
#
_symmetry.space_group_name_H-M   'P 1'
#
loop_
_entity.id
_entity.type
_entity.pdbx_description
1 polymer ?
#
loop_
_entity_poly.entity_id
_entity_poly.type
_entity_poly.pdbx_seq_one_letter_code
_entity_poly.pdbx_strand_id
1 'polypeptide(L)'
;CSVTLDQVELQLLKLSHLKHFEIQAQGNEDLCDGLRWQMLVSHIKMFNFKFKLFSQFGRAKQQEILSSFSSPFWIIEKHWFVVFSQYEIYTVPRFAETSAGESFLPPMYRTVSDERLFYDHIFTFALNKIDEEQLLADHYRFPQVRVLLLAKYLPLDNLLALVDLSQVRYLKAPLEKFVQLADSMPRLVELALSSLSLSGLKPSVFEQIRILHFEKIRFIGKKDERRLLRMFTWVERLYIHGGMKSRW
;
A
#
# COMPACT_ATOMS: atom_id res chain seq x y z
N CYS A 1 0.56 14.96 -23.17
CA CYS A 1 -0.58 15.22 -24.07
C CYS A 1 -1.86 15.17 -23.25
N SER A 2 -2.75 16.16 -23.41
CA SER A 2 -4.06 16.17 -22.75
C SER A 2 -5.04 15.28 -23.52
N VAL A 3 -5.83 14.48 -22.81
CA VAL A 3 -6.95 13.71 -23.36
C VAL A 3 -8.25 14.43 -23.00
N THR A 4 -9.16 14.57 -23.96
CA THR A 4 -10.53 15.03 -23.70
C THR A 4 -11.52 13.88 -23.75
N LEU A 5 -12.65 14.02 -23.06
CA LEU A 5 -13.71 13.01 -23.05
C LEU A 5 -14.31 12.82 -24.46
N ASP A 6 -14.39 13.89 -25.26
CA ASP A 6 -14.83 13.82 -26.67
C ASP A 6 -13.94 12.89 -27.50
N GLN A 7 -12.62 12.96 -27.30
CA GLN A 7 -11.68 12.09 -27.99
C GLN A 7 -11.89 10.62 -27.59
N VAL A 8 -12.15 10.35 -26.31
CA VAL A 8 -12.40 8.99 -25.83
C VAL A 8 -13.71 8.45 -26.37
N GLU A 9 -14.78 9.25 -26.34
CA GLU A 9 -16.09 8.89 -26.88
C GLU A 9 -16.00 8.46 -28.35
N LEU A 10 -15.32 9.25 -29.19
CA LEU A 10 -15.12 8.93 -30.60
C LEU A 10 -14.43 7.59 -30.84
N GLN A 11 -13.57 7.15 -29.91
CA GLN A 11 -12.92 5.84 -29.99
C GLN A 11 -13.83 4.73 -29.45
N LEU A 12 -14.52 4.96 -28.34
CA LEU A 12 -15.42 3.97 -27.74
C LEU A 12 -16.58 3.61 -28.69
N LEU A 13 -17.10 4.58 -29.44
CA LEU A 13 -18.15 4.35 -30.45
C LEU A 13 -17.72 3.38 -31.56
N LYS A 14 -16.40 3.25 -31.81
CA LYS A 14 -15.86 2.32 -32.81
C LYS A 14 -15.64 0.90 -32.27
N LEU A 15 -15.80 0.71 -30.95
CA LEU A 15 -15.47 -0.53 -30.24
C LEU A 15 -16.73 -1.19 -29.66
N SER A 16 -17.71 -1.50 -30.52
CA SER A 16 -19.04 -2.02 -30.13
C SER A 16 -19.03 -3.34 -29.34
N HIS A 17 -17.92 -4.08 -29.34
CA HIS A 17 -17.76 -5.34 -28.62
C HIS A 17 -16.89 -5.23 -27.36
N LEU A 18 -16.49 -4.01 -26.97
CA LEU A 18 -15.63 -3.79 -25.82
C LEU A 18 -16.36 -4.17 -24.52
N LYS A 19 -15.82 -5.16 -23.80
CA LYS A 19 -16.36 -5.62 -22.52
C LYS A 19 -15.58 -5.08 -21.32
N HIS A 20 -14.31 -4.75 -21.53
CA HIS A 20 -13.40 -4.29 -20.50
C HIS A 20 -12.69 -3.05 -21.00
N PHE A 21 -12.76 -1.97 -20.23
CA PHE A 21 -12.11 -0.72 -20.56
C PHE A 21 -11.40 -0.18 -19.32
N GLU A 22 -10.12 0.11 -19.45
CA GLU A 22 -9.33 0.76 -18.40
C GLU A 22 -8.58 1.93 -19.01
N ILE A 23 -8.65 3.09 -18.36
CA ILE A 23 -8.01 4.31 -18.84
C ILE A 23 -7.24 4.99 -17.71
N GLN A 24 -5.98 5.33 -18.01
CA GLN A 24 -5.20 6.27 -17.21
C GLN A 24 -4.84 7.44 -18.11
N ALA A 25 -5.29 8.63 -17.74
CA ALA A 25 -5.12 9.81 -18.58
C ALA A 25 -4.87 11.06 -17.76
N GLN A 26 -4.31 12.06 -18.42
CA GLN A 26 -4.20 13.41 -17.89
C GLN A 26 -5.06 14.35 -18.75
N GLY A 27 -5.88 15.17 -18.11
CA GLY A 27 -6.85 16.00 -18.83
C GLY A 27 -7.46 17.10 -17.98
N ASN A 28 -8.52 17.69 -18.53
CA ASN A 28 -9.29 18.74 -17.87
C ASN A 28 -10.47 18.14 -17.08
N GLU A 29 -11.30 19.03 -16.55
CA GLU A 29 -12.51 18.71 -15.81
C GLU A 29 -13.52 17.85 -16.60
N ASP A 30 -13.47 17.86 -17.93
CA ASP A 30 -14.36 17.06 -18.77
C ASP A 30 -14.20 15.55 -18.53
N LEU A 31 -13.01 15.10 -18.11
CA LEU A 31 -12.80 13.71 -17.68
C LEU A 31 -13.52 13.35 -16.37
N CYS A 32 -13.99 14.34 -15.61
CA CYS A 32 -14.65 14.19 -14.32
C CYS A 32 -16.18 14.17 -14.39
N ASP A 33 -16.77 14.09 -15.59
CA ASP A 33 -18.23 14.02 -15.75
C ASP A 33 -18.73 12.58 -15.60
N GLY A 34 -19.13 12.22 -14.38
CA GLY A 34 -19.64 10.89 -14.07
C GLY A 34 -20.95 10.54 -14.78
N LEU A 35 -21.79 11.52 -15.12
CA LEU A 35 -23.03 11.26 -15.86
C LEU A 35 -22.74 10.91 -17.31
N ARG A 36 -21.82 11.65 -17.95
CA ARG A 36 -21.41 11.38 -19.31
C ARG A 36 -20.67 10.05 -19.43
N TRP A 37 -19.77 9.75 -18.48
CA TRP A 37 -19.14 8.44 -18.41
C TRP A 37 -20.13 7.30 -18.27
N GLN A 38 -21.17 7.45 -17.44
CA GLN A 38 -22.21 6.44 -17.26
C GLN A 38 -22.91 6.10 -18.58
N MET A 39 -23.22 7.10 -19.41
CA MET A 39 -23.80 6.86 -20.74
C MET A 39 -22.84 6.08 -21.64
N LEU A 40 -21.57 6.50 -21.69
CA LEU A 40 -20.55 5.92 -22.58
C LEU A 40 -20.20 4.48 -22.23
N VAL A 41 -20.12 4.16 -20.94
CA VAL A 41 -19.64 2.85 -20.44
C VAL A 41 -20.76 1.95 -19.94
N SER A 42 -22.01 2.31 -20.21
CA SER A 42 -23.21 1.54 -19.83
C SER A 42 -23.13 0.08 -20.27
N HIS A 43 -22.70 -0.17 -21.51
CA HIS A 43 -22.56 -1.50 -22.10
C HIS A 43 -21.26 -2.24 -21.72
N ILE A 44 -20.28 -1.54 -21.13
CA ILE A 44 -18.97 -2.10 -20.78
C ILE A 44 -19.12 -2.84 -19.44
N LYS A 45 -18.77 -4.12 -19.37
CA LYS A 45 -18.89 -4.91 -18.13
C LYS A 45 -17.98 -4.41 -17.02
N MET A 46 -16.73 -4.11 -17.37
CA MET A 46 -15.73 -3.64 -16.42
C MET A 46 -15.12 -2.34 -16.93
N PHE A 47 -15.36 -1.26 -16.22
CA PHE A 47 -14.71 0.02 -16.45
C PHE A 47 -13.76 0.28 -15.28
N ASN A 48 -12.52 0.65 -15.62
CA ASN A 48 -11.35 1.17 -14.89
C ASN A 48 -11.01 2.65 -15.14
N PHE A 49 -10.90 3.56 -14.16
CA PHE A 49 -10.25 4.85 -14.47
C PHE A 49 -9.36 5.45 -13.39
N LYS A 50 -8.31 6.15 -13.85
CA LYS A 50 -7.51 7.10 -13.07
C LYS A 50 -7.19 8.32 -13.92
N PHE A 51 -7.69 9.48 -13.50
CA PHE A 51 -7.47 10.74 -14.20
C PHE A 51 -6.65 11.69 -13.35
N LYS A 52 -5.60 12.25 -13.95
CA LYS A 52 -4.83 13.35 -13.38
C LYS A 52 -5.30 14.67 -14.00
N LEU A 53 -5.67 15.62 -13.18
CA LEU A 53 -6.28 16.88 -13.59
C LEU A 53 -5.24 17.99 -13.61
N PHE A 54 -5.33 18.90 -14.58
CA PHE A 54 -4.43 20.05 -14.66
C PHE A 54 -4.74 21.12 -13.60
N SER A 55 -6.00 21.21 -13.19
CA SER A 55 -6.50 22.26 -12.31
C SER A 55 -6.73 21.74 -10.90
N GLN A 56 -6.46 22.61 -9.93
CA GLN A 56 -6.92 22.41 -8.56
C GLN A 56 -8.36 22.87 -8.47
N PHE A 57 -9.20 22.08 -7.82
CA PHE A 57 -10.60 22.42 -7.59
C PHE A 57 -10.81 22.74 -6.12
N GLY A 58 -11.62 23.77 -5.84
CA GLY A 58 -12.09 24.02 -4.49
C GLY A 58 -13.01 22.90 -3.99
N ARG A 59 -13.17 22.80 -2.67
CA ARG A 59 -14.00 21.76 -2.01
C ARG A 59 -15.39 21.60 -2.63
N ALA A 60 -16.09 22.70 -2.90
CA ALA A 60 -17.44 22.65 -3.48
C ALA A 60 -17.47 21.92 -4.84
N LYS A 61 -16.47 22.20 -5.68
CA LYS A 61 -16.38 21.60 -7.01
C LYS A 61 -15.94 20.13 -6.94
N GLN A 62 -15.06 19.79 -6.01
CA GLN A 62 -14.68 18.38 -5.76
C GLN A 62 -15.89 17.54 -5.32
N GLN A 63 -16.75 18.11 -4.47
CA GLN A 63 -18.00 17.46 -4.05
C GLN A 63 -19.00 17.31 -5.21
N GLU A 64 -19.14 18.34 -6.05
CA GLU A 64 -19.97 18.28 -7.26
C GLU A 64 -19.50 17.15 -8.19
N ILE A 65 -18.19 17.11 -8.50
CA ILE A 65 -17.59 16.05 -9.33
C ILE A 65 -17.91 14.67 -8.75
N LEU A 66 -17.68 14.46 -7.45
CA LEU A 66 -17.95 13.17 -6.83
C LEU A 66 -19.43 12.81 -6.81
N SER A 67 -20.32 13.79 -6.64
CA SER A 67 -21.77 13.55 -6.67
C SER A 67 -22.23 12.97 -8.01
N SER A 68 -21.54 13.31 -9.12
CA SER A 68 -21.80 12.72 -10.45
C SER A 68 -21.45 11.23 -10.54
N PHE A 69 -20.63 10.72 -9.62
CA PHE A 69 -20.23 9.31 -9.51
C PHE A 69 -20.96 8.55 -8.39
N SER A 70 -21.97 9.15 -7.75
CA SER A 70 -22.71 8.53 -6.64
C SER A 70 -23.98 7.77 -7.05
N SER A 71 -24.21 7.58 -8.35
CA SER A 71 -25.40 6.86 -8.85
C SER A 71 -25.34 5.35 -8.54
N PRO A 72 -26.49 4.66 -8.46
CA PRO A 72 -26.54 3.20 -8.31
C PRO A 72 -25.76 2.44 -9.38
N PHE A 73 -25.66 2.99 -10.59
CA PHE A 73 -24.84 2.43 -11.66
C PHE A 73 -23.37 2.27 -11.20
N TRP A 74 -22.80 3.29 -10.58
CA TRP A 74 -21.42 3.25 -10.12
C TRP A 74 -21.23 2.32 -8.93
N ILE A 75 -22.05 2.51 -7.90
CA ILE A 75 -21.85 1.87 -6.60
C ILE A 75 -22.29 0.40 -6.63
N ILE A 76 -23.44 0.11 -7.25
CA ILE A 76 -24.07 -1.21 -7.21
C ILE A 76 -23.67 -2.05 -8.41
N GLU A 77 -23.82 -1.53 -9.64
CA GLU A 77 -23.59 -2.35 -10.84
C GLU A 77 -22.10 -2.56 -11.14
N LYS A 78 -21.28 -1.53 -10.95
CA LYS A 78 -19.85 -1.60 -11.24
C LYS A 78 -18.99 -1.99 -10.02
N HIS A 79 -19.58 -2.04 -8.82
CA HIS A 79 -18.94 -2.51 -7.58
C HIS A 79 -17.66 -1.75 -7.17
N TRP A 80 -17.58 -0.47 -7.50
CA TRP A 80 -16.41 0.36 -7.21
C TRP A 80 -16.87 1.78 -6.88
N PHE A 81 -16.13 2.46 -6.01
CA PHE A 81 -16.41 3.85 -5.63
C PHE A 81 -15.30 4.75 -6.13
N VAL A 82 -15.62 6.04 -6.22
CA VAL A 82 -14.71 7.03 -6.75
C VAL A 82 -14.10 7.83 -5.61
N VAL A 83 -12.80 8.00 -5.69
CA VAL A 83 -11.99 8.79 -4.78
C VAL A 83 -11.48 10.01 -5.52
N PHE A 84 -11.49 11.15 -4.83
CA PHE A 84 -10.81 12.37 -5.24
C PHE A 84 -9.70 12.66 -4.22
N SER A 85 -8.45 12.68 -4.69
CA SER A 85 -7.27 13.01 -3.87
C SER A 85 -6.33 13.93 -4.64
N GLN A 86 -6.02 15.09 -4.07
CA GLN A 86 -5.16 16.12 -4.68
C GLN A 86 -5.65 16.57 -6.07
N TYR A 87 -5.03 16.05 -7.14
CA TYR A 87 -5.37 16.31 -8.55
C TYR A 87 -5.76 15.02 -9.27
N GLU A 88 -6.08 13.97 -8.53
CA GLU A 88 -6.42 12.67 -9.09
C GLU A 88 -7.84 12.29 -8.71
N ILE A 89 -8.58 11.82 -9.70
CA ILE A 89 -9.84 11.11 -9.49
C ILE A 89 -9.67 9.70 -10.03
N TYR A 90 -10.02 8.72 -9.23
CA TYR A 90 -9.81 7.33 -9.60
C TYR A 90 -10.75 6.42 -8.85
N THR A 91 -10.74 5.18 -9.29
CA THR A 91 -11.68 4.18 -8.83
C THR A 91 -11.04 3.13 -7.94
N VAL A 92 -11.78 2.71 -6.92
CA VAL A 92 -11.34 1.75 -5.90
C VAL A 92 -12.15 0.46 -6.03
N PRO A 93 -11.51 -0.73 -6.04
CA PRO A 93 -10.16 -0.98 -5.54
C PRO A 93 -9.02 -0.90 -6.56
N ARG A 94 -9.33 -0.80 -7.86
CA ARG A 94 -8.32 -0.99 -8.91
C ARG A 94 -7.10 -0.07 -8.82
N PHE A 95 -7.32 1.21 -8.51
CA PHE A 95 -6.27 2.22 -8.41
C PHE A 95 -6.03 2.71 -6.97
N ALA A 96 -6.54 1.97 -5.99
CA ALA A 96 -6.27 2.26 -4.59
C ALA A 96 -4.78 2.12 -4.29
N GLU A 97 -4.28 2.97 -3.40
CA GLU A 97 -2.94 2.81 -2.87
C GLU A 97 -2.90 1.50 -2.07
N THR A 98 -1.84 0.70 -2.26
CA THR A 98 -1.65 -0.56 -1.53
C THR A 98 -0.62 -0.45 -0.42
N SER A 99 -0.09 0.76 -0.22
CA SER A 99 0.95 1.06 0.75
C SER A 99 0.62 2.31 1.54
N ALA A 100 0.79 2.27 2.84
CA ALA A 100 0.81 3.44 3.69
C ALA A 100 2.25 3.73 4.10
N GLY A 101 2.86 4.78 3.54
CA GLY A 101 4.21 5.25 3.85
C GLY A 101 4.32 6.78 3.82
N GLU A 102 5.50 7.32 3.57
CA GLU A 102 5.80 8.78 3.64
C GLU A 102 4.79 9.69 2.94
N SER A 103 4.30 9.31 1.76
CA SER A 103 3.37 10.09 0.95
C SER A 103 1.90 9.71 1.15
N PHE A 104 1.62 8.81 2.09
CA PHE A 104 0.27 8.31 2.28
C PHE A 104 -0.63 9.43 2.78
N LEU A 105 -1.70 9.66 2.04
CA LEU A 105 -2.75 10.57 2.42
C LEU A 105 -4.08 9.82 2.26
N PRO A 106 -4.93 9.81 3.30
CA PRO A 106 -6.25 9.26 3.16
C PRO A 106 -6.99 10.03 2.06
N PRO A 107 -7.88 9.36 1.31
CA PRO A 107 -8.65 10.00 0.26
C PRO A 107 -9.50 11.14 0.86
N MET A 108 -9.30 12.37 0.35
CA MET A 108 -9.97 13.56 0.90
C MET A 108 -11.48 13.53 0.71
N TYR A 109 -11.93 13.00 -0.42
CA TYR A 109 -13.35 12.91 -0.75
C TYR A 109 -13.65 11.61 -1.49
N ARG A 110 -14.83 11.05 -1.22
CA ARG A 110 -15.24 9.72 -1.71
C ARG A 110 -16.74 9.63 -1.87
N THR A 111 -17.21 8.79 -2.78
CA THR A 111 -18.65 8.57 -3.01
C THR A 111 -19.31 7.68 -1.95
N VAL A 112 -18.52 6.94 -1.17
CA VAL A 112 -18.99 6.06 -0.08
C VAL A 112 -18.35 6.47 1.24
N SER A 113 -19.11 6.50 2.32
CA SER A 113 -18.62 6.92 3.64
C SER A 113 -17.79 5.86 4.38
N ASP A 114 -17.91 4.58 4.03
CA ASP A 114 -17.17 3.48 4.69
C ASP A 114 -15.68 3.48 4.32
N GLU A 115 -14.84 3.83 5.28
CA GLU A 115 -13.39 3.97 5.08
C GLU A 115 -12.67 2.61 5.01
N ARG A 116 -13.28 1.56 5.55
CA ARG A 116 -12.67 0.22 5.59
C ARG A 116 -12.39 -0.29 4.18
N LEU A 117 -13.26 0.08 3.24
CA LEU A 117 -13.09 -0.23 1.83
C LEU A 117 -11.81 0.34 1.21
N PHE A 118 -11.15 1.31 1.83
CA PHE A 118 -9.85 1.80 1.39
C PHE A 118 -8.71 1.12 2.16
N TYR A 119 -8.81 1.07 3.49
CA TYR A 119 -7.74 0.54 4.33
C TYR A 119 -7.55 -0.98 4.20
N ASP A 120 -8.58 -1.72 3.81
CA ASP A 120 -8.49 -3.16 3.53
C ASP A 120 -7.62 -3.47 2.29
N HIS A 121 -7.31 -2.48 1.45
CA HIS A 121 -6.39 -2.65 0.32
C HIS A 121 -4.94 -2.28 0.64
N ILE A 122 -4.65 -1.81 1.86
CA ILE A 122 -3.30 -1.50 2.30
C ILE A 122 -2.61 -2.78 2.77
N PHE A 123 -1.69 -3.27 1.96
CA PHE A 123 -0.91 -4.49 2.23
C PHE A 123 0.50 -4.19 2.74
N THR A 124 0.98 -2.96 2.58
CA THR A 124 2.29 -2.51 3.02
C THR A 124 2.16 -1.33 3.96
N PHE A 125 2.77 -1.39 5.14
CA PHE A 125 2.82 -0.28 6.08
C PHE A 125 4.28 0.09 6.38
N ALA A 126 4.64 1.35 6.20
CA ALA A 126 5.99 1.86 6.36
C ALA A 126 6.04 3.02 7.35
N LEU A 127 6.55 2.72 8.54
CA LEU A 127 6.76 3.67 9.62
C LEU A 127 8.18 4.23 9.58
N ASN A 128 8.48 4.95 8.51
CA ASN A 128 9.72 5.67 8.34
C ASN A 128 9.49 7.18 8.46
N LYS A 129 8.35 7.70 7.99
CA LYS A 129 8.12 9.16 7.92
C LYS A 129 6.67 9.61 8.08
N ILE A 130 5.72 8.71 8.37
CA ILE A 130 4.35 9.10 8.74
C ILE A 130 4.36 9.63 10.18
N ASP A 131 3.50 10.61 10.45
CA ASP A 131 3.14 11.08 11.78
C ASP A 131 2.21 10.06 12.47
N GLU A 132 2.77 9.26 13.36
CA GLU A 132 2.03 8.22 14.09
C GLU A 132 0.99 8.80 15.05
N GLU A 133 1.23 9.98 15.62
CA GLU A 133 0.30 10.61 16.56
C GLU A 133 -0.99 11.00 15.83
N GLN A 134 -0.84 11.57 14.63
CA GLN A 134 -1.99 11.88 13.78
C GLN A 134 -2.74 10.61 13.37
N LEU A 135 -2.04 9.53 13.03
CA LEU A 135 -2.72 8.30 12.62
C LEU A 135 -3.58 7.70 13.75
N LEU A 136 -3.05 7.75 14.99
CA LEU A 136 -3.74 7.26 16.18
C LEU A 136 -4.91 8.18 16.55
N ALA A 137 -4.73 9.50 16.48
CA ALA A 137 -5.78 10.48 16.75
C ALA A 137 -6.98 10.32 15.79
N ASP A 138 -6.69 10.01 14.52
CA ASP A 138 -7.71 9.76 13.50
C ASP A 138 -8.24 8.31 13.51
N HIS A 139 -7.79 7.47 14.44
CA HIS A 139 -8.22 6.08 14.62
C HIS A 139 -8.06 5.21 13.35
N TYR A 140 -7.03 5.46 12.53
CA TYR A 140 -6.80 4.63 11.35
C TYR A 140 -6.40 3.21 11.73
N ARG A 141 -6.82 2.25 10.92
CA ARG A 141 -6.47 0.84 11.07
C ARG A 141 -6.29 0.16 9.73
N PHE A 142 -5.20 -0.59 9.58
CA PHE A 142 -4.78 -1.29 8.36
C PHE A 142 -4.74 -2.81 8.63
N PRO A 143 -5.89 -3.49 8.57
CA PRO A 143 -6.00 -4.89 9.01
C PRO A 143 -5.36 -5.90 8.05
N GLN A 144 -5.09 -5.53 6.80
CA GLN A 144 -4.59 -6.44 5.77
C GLN A 144 -3.09 -6.34 5.52
N VAL A 145 -2.33 -5.65 6.37
CA VAL A 145 -0.89 -5.45 6.18
C VAL A 145 -0.13 -6.78 6.25
N ARG A 146 0.62 -7.06 5.19
CA ARG A 146 1.49 -8.24 5.06
C ARG A 146 2.97 -7.86 5.09
N VAL A 147 3.29 -6.62 4.72
CA VAL A 147 4.64 -6.07 4.62
C VAL A 147 4.76 -4.91 5.60
N LEU A 148 5.62 -5.06 6.61
CA LEU A 148 5.80 -4.05 7.65
C LEU A 148 7.24 -3.52 7.64
N LEU A 149 7.40 -2.20 7.48
CA LEU A 149 8.71 -1.53 7.43
C LEU A 149 8.84 -0.55 8.61
N LEU A 150 9.64 -0.89 9.62
CA LEU A 150 9.79 -0.12 10.87
C LEU A 150 11.17 0.52 10.99
N ALA A 151 11.34 1.71 10.39
CA ALA A 151 12.58 2.47 10.58
C ALA A 151 12.60 3.24 11.91
N LYS A 152 11.46 3.75 12.38
CA LYS A 152 11.33 4.51 13.64
C LYS A 152 10.75 3.68 14.79
N TYR A 153 11.10 4.01 16.03
CA TYR A 153 10.54 3.35 17.21
C TYR A 153 9.06 3.69 17.32
N LEU A 154 8.22 2.67 17.52
CA LEU A 154 6.80 2.79 17.81
C LEU A 154 6.50 1.79 18.93
N PRO A 155 5.86 2.20 20.03
CA PRO A 155 5.41 1.27 21.07
C PRO A 155 4.54 0.16 20.48
N LEU A 156 4.67 -1.07 21.00
CA LEU A 156 3.91 -2.22 20.53
C LEU A 156 2.39 -1.97 20.55
N ASP A 157 1.88 -1.35 21.62
CA ASP A 157 0.44 -1.05 21.74
C ASP A 157 -0.05 -0.13 20.62
N ASN A 158 0.73 0.90 20.26
CA ASN A 158 0.40 1.79 19.16
C ASN A 158 0.45 1.06 17.82
N LEU A 159 1.42 0.16 17.63
CA LEU A 159 1.51 -0.65 16.42
C LEU A 159 0.32 -1.60 16.28
N LEU A 160 -0.12 -2.23 17.37
CA LEU A 160 -1.28 -3.12 17.41
C LEU A 160 -2.60 -2.37 17.18
N ALA A 161 -2.68 -1.09 17.56
CA ALA A 161 -3.82 -0.24 17.24
C ALA A 161 -3.94 0.01 15.73
N LEU A 162 -2.80 0.18 15.05
CA LEU A 162 -2.74 0.49 13.62
C LEU A 162 -2.80 -0.75 12.73
N VAL A 163 -2.19 -1.86 13.12
CA VAL A 163 -1.92 -3.01 12.24
C VAL A 163 -2.25 -4.35 12.92
N ASP A 164 -2.91 -5.24 12.18
CA ASP A 164 -3.01 -6.66 12.58
C ASP A 164 -1.68 -7.39 12.30
N LEU A 165 -0.84 -7.50 13.33
CA LEU A 165 0.47 -8.15 13.23
C LEU A 165 0.40 -9.64 12.85
N SER A 166 -0.75 -10.29 13.04
CA SER A 166 -0.92 -11.70 12.70
C SER A 166 -0.91 -11.97 11.18
N GLN A 167 -1.17 -10.94 10.37
CA GLN A 167 -1.13 -11.03 8.90
C GLN A 167 0.26 -10.77 8.31
N VAL A 168 1.19 -10.23 9.11
CA VAL A 168 2.52 -9.83 8.64
C VAL A 168 3.33 -11.06 8.24
N ARG A 169 3.84 -11.04 7.02
CA ARG A 169 4.70 -12.08 6.42
C ARG A 169 6.12 -11.61 6.17
N TYR A 170 6.28 -10.30 5.96
CA TYR A 170 7.55 -9.62 5.77
C TYR A 170 7.73 -8.51 6.81
N LEU A 171 8.87 -8.51 7.50
CA LEU A 171 9.26 -7.44 8.41
C LEU A 171 10.63 -6.88 8.03
N LYS A 172 10.73 -5.56 7.92
CA LYS A 172 12.01 -4.83 7.92
C LYS A 172 12.11 -3.99 9.19
N ALA A 173 13.04 -4.32 10.07
CA ALA A 173 13.20 -3.62 11.34
C ALA A 173 14.62 -3.78 11.90
N PRO A 174 15.05 -2.89 12.82
CA PRO A 174 16.14 -3.19 13.74
C PRO A 174 15.85 -4.48 14.52
N LEU A 175 16.91 -5.22 14.83
CA LEU A 175 16.81 -6.52 15.50
C LEU A 175 16.06 -6.43 16.84
N GLU A 176 16.31 -5.37 17.61
CA GLU A 176 15.72 -5.14 18.92
C GLU A 176 14.19 -5.06 18.84
N LYS A 177 13.65 -4.44 17.78
CA LYS A 177 12.21 -4.37 17.55
C LYS A 177 11.66 -5.71 17.12
N PHE A 178 12.35 -6.43 16.22
CA PHE A 178 11.90 -7.76 15.83
C PHE A 178 11.72 -8.66 17.06
N VAL A 179 12.67 -8.64 18.01
CA VAL A 179 12.58 -9.45 19.24
C VAL A 179 11.35 -9.11 20.07
N GLN A 180 10.92 -7.84 20.12
CA GLN A 180 9.70 -7.43 20.81
C GLN A 180 8.41 -7.84 20.07
N LEU A 181 8.48 -8.00 18.75
CA LEU A 181 7.32 -8.24 17.90
C LEU A 181 7.14 -9.72 17.49
N ALA A 182 8.17 -10.55 17.66
CA ALA A 182 8.24 -11.90 17.10
C ALA A 182 7.02 -12.75 17.47
N ASP A 183 6.61 -12.71 18.74
CA ASP A 183 5.48 -13.48 19.26
C ASP A 183 4.13 -13.01 18.71
N SER A 184 4.03 -11.76 18.25
CA SER A 184 2.82 -11.18 17.65
C SER A 184 2.70 -11.43 16.15
N MET A 185 3.73 -12.01 15.51
CA MET A 185 3.78 -12.23 14.05
C MET A 185 3.96 -13.72 13.70
N PRO A 186 2.98 -14.60 14.02
CA PRO A 186 3.10 -16.04 13.81
C PRO A 186 3.24 -16.47 12.34
N ARG A 187 2.95 -15.56 11.39
CA ARG A 187 3.05 -15.81 9.94
C ARG A 187 4.29 -15.19 9.31
N LEU A 188 5.19 -14.62 10.11
CA LEU A 188 6.40 -13.99 9.62
C LEU A 188 7.35 -15.05 9.05
N VAL A 189 7.65 -14.93 7.76
CA VAL A 189 8.53 -15.85 7.03
C VAL A 189 9.75 -15.16 6.44
N GLU A 190 9.66 -13.84 6.24
CA GLU A 190 10.73 -13.03 5.65
C GLU A 190 11.11 -11.88 6.58
N LEU A 191 12.40 -11.77 6.86
CA LEU A 191 12.94 -10.79 7.81
C LEU A 191 14.12 -10.04 7.19
N ALA A 192 14.05 -8.72 7.23
CA ALA A 192 15.14 -7.83 6.85
C ALA A 192 15.69 -7.08 8.06
N LEU A 193 16.96 -7.33 8.37
CA LEU A 193 17.66 -6.75 9.50
C LEU A 193 18.65 -5.67 9.02
N SER A 194 18.59 -4.50 9.66
CA SER A 194 19.52 -3.39 9.43
C SER A 194 20.72 -3.37 10.37
N SER A 195 20.72 -4.20 11.42
CA SER A 195 21.79 -4.34 12.41
C SER A 195 21.91 -5.79 12.88
N LEU A 196 23.13 -6.19 13.26
CA LEU A 196 23.44 -7.54 13.75
C LEU A 196 24.04 -7.48 15.15
N SER A 197 23.20 -7.27 16.17
CA SER A 197 23.59 -7.43 17.57
C SER A 197 22.90 -8.65 18.18
N LEU A 198 23.38 -9.84 17.83
CA LEU A 198 22.73 -11.11 18.13
C LEU A 198 23.00 -11.66 19.56
N SER A 199 23.56 -10.83 20.45
CA SER A 199 23.93 -11.28 21.80
C SER A 199 22.71 -11.54 22.68
N GLY A 200 22.65 -12.73 23.28
CA GLY A 200 21.60 -13.08 24.26
C GLY A 200 20.29 -13.59 23.65
N LEU A 201 20.20 -13.69 22.32
CA LEU A 201 19.00 -14.18 21.65
C LEU A 201 19.02 -15.70 21.48
N LYS A 202 17.86 -16.32 21.67
CA LYS A 202 17.65 -17.75 21.46
C LYS A 202 17.34 -18.02 19.98
N PRO A 203 17.84 -19.12 19.38
CA PRO A 203 17.50 -19.51 18.02
C PRO A 203 15.99 -19.66 17.76
N SER A 204 15.24 -20.06 18.80
CA SER A 204 13.79 -20.28 18.71
C SER A 204 13.00 -19.08 18.22
N VAL A 205 13.48 -17.86 18.47
CA VAL A 205 12.84 -16.61 18.02
C VAL A 205 12.82 -16.51 16.49
N PHE A 206 13.71 -17.22 15.79
CA PHE A 206 13.85 -17.18 14.34
C PHE A 206 13.34 -18.45 13.63
N GLU A 207 12.74 -19.39 14.36
CA GLU A 207 12.38 -20.71 13.83
C GLU A 207 11.41 -20.66 12.64
N GLN A 208 10.57 -19.64 12.58
CA GLN A 208 9.61 -19.40 11.50
C GLN A 208 10.20 -18.68 10.28
N ILE A 209 11.39 -18.10 10.40
CA ILE A 209 12.02 -17.34 9.32
C ILE A 209 12.61 -18.30 8.27
N ARG A 210 12.26 -18.07 7.01
CA ARG A 210 12.74 -18.83 5.84
C ARG A 210 13.58 -17.97 4.91
N ILE A 211 13.31 -16.67 4.87
CA ILE A 211 14.02 -15.73 4.02
C ILE A 211 14.62 -14.63 4.90
N LEU A 212 15.92 -14.43 4.78
CA LEU A 212 16.65 -13.45 5.58
C LEU A 212 17.36 -12.45 4.67
N HIS A 213 17.17 -11.17 4.96
CA HIS A 213 17.87 -10.08 4.32
C HIS A 213 18.76 -9.36 5.31
N PHE A 214 19.98 -9.12 4.88
CA PHE A 214 20.93 -8.31 5.60
C PHE A 214 21.21 -7.03 4.85
N GLU A 215 20.82 -5.91 5.45
CA GLU A 215 21.06 -4.60 4.85
C GLU A 215 22.23 -3.90 5.54
N LYS A 216 23.14 -3.36 4.72
CA LYS A 216 24.22 -2.45 5.16
C LYS A 216 25.16 -3.02 6.24
N ILE A 217 25.38 -4.34 6.27
CA ILE A 217 26.38 -4.92 7.18
C ILE A 217 27.78 -4.49 6.76
N ARG A 218 28.53 -3.88 7.67
CA ARG A 218 29.89 -3.40 7.41
C ARG A 218 30.99 -4.43 7.67
N PHE A 219 30.73 -5.47 8.46
CA PHE A 219 31.63 -6.61 8.65
C PHE A 219 30.91 -7.70 9.47
N ILE A 220 31.05 -8.98 9.12
CA ILE A 220 30.68 -10.11 9.98
C ILE A 220 31.98 -10.78 10.38
N GLY A 221 32.36 -10.73 11.67
CA GLY A 221 33.52 -11.50 12.13
C GLY A 221 33.23 -13.01 12.07
N LYS A 222 34.27 -13.85 11.97
CA LYS A 222 34.11 -15.33 11.97
C LYS A 222 33.26 -15.87 13.15
N LYS A 223 33.28 -15.17 14.28
CA LYS A 223 32.46 -15.51 15.46
C LYS A 223 30.96 -15.25 15.24
N ASP A 224 30.63 -14.19 14.51
CA ASP A 224 29.26 -13.81 14.19
C ASP A 224 28.69 -14.70 13.09
N GLU A 225 29.52 -15.14 12.14
CA GLU A 225 29.15 -16.14 11.12
C GLU A 225 28.67 -17.45 11.74
N ARG A 226 29.44 -18.04 12.68
CA ARG A 226 29.03 -19.25 13.40
C ARG A 226 27.79 -19.04 14.28
N ARG A 227 27.51 -17.81 14.71
CA ARG A 227 26.29 -17.48 15.45
C ARG A 227 25.11 -17.37 14.51
N LEU A 228 25.27 -16.72 13.37
CA LEU A 228 24.25 -16.62 12.32
C LEU A 228 23.76 -18.00 11.89
N LEU A 229 24.69 -18.90 11.56
CA LEU A 229 24.34 -20.28 11.17
C LEU A 229 23.57 -21.05 12.26
N ARG A 230 23.82 -20.75 13.54
CA ARG A 230 23.12 -21.38 14.66
C ARG A 230 21.78 -20.73 14.99
N MET A 231 21.60 -19.46 14.65
CA MET A 231 20.37 -18.72 14.95
C MET A 231 19.34 -18.86 13.83
N PHE A 232 19.80 -18.93 12.59
CA PHE A 232 18.98 -18.95 11.39
C PHE A 232 19.02 -20.34 10.73
N THR A 233 18.84 -21.39 11.53
CA THR A 233 18.96 -22.79 11.10
C THR A 233 17.95 -23.19 10.03
N TRP A 234 16.81 -22.48 9.97
CA TRP A 234 15.72 -22.75 9.05
C TRP A 234 15.67 -21.79 7.85
N VAL A 235 16.67 -20.91 7.69
CA VAL A 235 16.73 -20.00 6.56
C VAL A 235 17.09 -20.75 5.29
N GLU A 236 16.21 -20.67 4.30
CA GLU A 236 16.35 -21.28 2.98
C GLU A 236 16.97 -20.31 1.96
N ARG A 237 16.76 -19.00 2.16
CA ARG A 237 17.25 -17.95 1.26
C ARG A 237 17.88 -16.80 2.04
N LEU A 238 19.11 -16.45 1.68
CA LEU A 238 19.86 -15.35 2.28
C LEU A 238 20.19 -14.30 1.22
N TYR A 239 19.82 -13.05 1.49
CA TYR A 239 20.16 -11.90 0.65
C TYR A 239 21.06 -10.94 1.42
N ILE A 240 22.16 -10.52 0.82
CA ILE A 240 23.10 -9.55 1.41
C ILE A 240 23.09 -8.30 0.55
N HIS A 241 22.50 -7.23 1.08
CA HIS A 241 22.32 -5.94 0.41
C HIS A 241 23.36 -4.94 0.91
N GLY A 242 24.44 -4.78 0.14
CA GLY A 242 25.57 -3.90 0.44
C GLY A 242 26.88 -4.54 0.00
N GLY A 243 27.81 -3.75 -0.53
CA GLY A 243 29.08 -4.24 -1.06
C GLY A 243 29.90 -4.94 0.02
N MET A 244 29.86 -6.27 0.05
CA MET A 244 30.85 -7.07 0.75
C MET A 244 32.22 -6.77 0.13
N LYS A 245 33.08 -6.05 0.86
CA LYS A 245 34.53 -6.23 0.68
C LYS A 245 34.91 -7.49 1.44
N SER A 246 34.54 -8.66 0.95
CA SER A 246 35.13 -9.92 1.42
C SER A 246 36.32 -10.24 0.52
N ARG A 247 37.52 -10.26 1.12
CA ARG A 247 38.57 -11.15 0.60
C ARG A 247 38.17 -12.55 1.06
N TRP A 248 37.70 -13.35 0.12
CA TRP A 248 37.49 -14.78 0.29
C TRP A 248 38.85 -15.48 0.46
#